data_AF-A0A7S0SJU3-F1
#
_entry.id   AF-A0A7S0SJU3-F1
#
_cell.length_a   1.000
_cell.length_b   1.000
_cell.length_c   1.000
_cell.angle_alpha   90.00
_cell.angle_beta   90.00
_cell.angle_gamma   90.00
#
_symmetry.space_group_name_H-M   'P 1'
#
loop_
_entity.id
_entity.type
_entity.pdbx_description
1 polymer ?
#
loop_
_entity_poly.entity_id
_entity_poly.type
_entity_poly.pdbx_seq_one_letter_code
_entity_poly.pdbx_strand_id
1 'polypeptide(L)'
;YEGTPLPLALPSAMQALGKAAFAALSPRLSTVAGSACRPRYSRSHPAGRLPLLGPQQTCRRCAMRTAAGDARAELSDEVAQNVVNSITGIIKFGVPLFNGGDAKGCARLYRQTAMGIVRDAAVTSDQIKACLRAAVAEADAIAEAAEAQAGAGGAAGSASEADAKKVSERMAWALRRGLDTAVNYILDPPPDEPTVYSADTSKGEGEGKGEGEGEGEGGGAKGPSTMTPTVEEAQLFDFTASPEIAGRWRSMNDGIMGGVSEGAMVPLDAGGGARFSGVVRLENNGGFASVRASFGSGIDLSQFTGVYLDVKPGDAASAHKTYLLVVKDDECMATQVNFKATFSCVESRDDEGGGLGWGRVRVPFAAFDRPERMGRGVMRGAFRTEAVCELGLMVLKGAPEQSGAFNLDVRAVGAYK
;
A
#
# COMPACT_ATOMS: atom_id res chain seq x y z
N TYR A 1 -46.67 13.45 50.19
CA TYR A 1 -46.93 14.50 49.18
C TYR A 1 -46.08 14.18 47.95
N GLU A 2 -46.27 13.01 47.32
CA GLU A 2 -47.36 12.59 46.42
C GLU A 2 -47.40 13.36 45.09
N GLY A 3 -47.35 12.63 43.97
CA GLY A 3 -47.88 13.10 42.68
C GLY A 3 -47.18 12.62 41.40
N THR A 4 -47.22 11.33 41.08
CA THR A 4 -47.16 10.77 39.70
C THR A 4 -48.58 10.24 39.34
N PRO A 5 -48.93 9.77 38.11
CA PRO A 5 -48.52 10.06 36.71
C PRO A 5 -49.66 9.94 35.62
N LEU A 6 -49.30 9.98 34.31
CA LEU A 6 -49.95 9.36 33.09
C LEU A 6 -51.28 9.95 32.51
N PRO A 7 -51.84 9.48 31.35
CA PRO A 7 -51.32 9.33 29.96
C PRO A 7 -52.37 9.74 28.88
N LEU A 8 -52.10 9.57 27.58
CA LEU A 8 -53.08 9.32 26.47
C LEU A 8 -52.29 8.82 25.23
N ALA A 9 -52.27 7.53 24.86
CA ALA A 9 -53.28 6.65 24.25
C ALA A 9 -53.22 6.58 22.69
N LEU A 10 -52.94 5.36 22.19
CA LEU A 10 -53.12 4.85 20.83
C LEU A 10 -54.61 4.58 20.50
N PRO A 11 -54.98 4.34 19.22
CA PRO A 11 -55.19 2.95 18.74
C PRO A 11 -54.66 2.75 17.29
N SER A 12 -54.00 1.65 16.88
CA SER A 12 -54.33 0.22 16.74
C SER A 12 -55.19 -0.18 15.51
N ALA A 13 -54.82 -1.34 14.92
CA ALA A 13 -55.49 -2.18 13.92
C ALA A 13 -55.09 -1.93 12.43
N MET A 14 -54.76 -2.89 11.55
CA MET A 14 -54.83 -4.37 11.48
C MET A 14 -53.68 -4.86 10.55
N GLN A 15 -52.97 -5.96 10.88
CA GLN A 15 -53.05 -7.31 10.24
C GLN A 15 -53.21 -7.31 8.71
N ALA A 16 -52.65 -8.19 7.88
CA ALA A 16 -51.65 -9.25 7.91
C ALA A 16 -51.69 -9.85 6.48
N LEU A 17 -50.76 -10.75 6.16
CA LEU A 17 -50.85 -11.82 5.13
C LEU A 17 -50.49 -11.53 3.66
N GLY A 18 -49.66 -12.44 3.13
CA GLY A 18 -49.70 -12.90 1.72
C GLY A 18 -48.38 -12.75 0.95
N LYS A 19 -47.37 -13.59 1.18
CA LYS A 19 -47.01 -14.76 0.33
C LYS A 19 -46.92 -14.50 -1.19
N ALA A 20 -45.67 -14.57 -1.68
CA ALA A 20 -45.16 -15.39 -2.78
C ALA A 20 -45.82 -15.36 -4.18
N ALA A 21 -45.02 -15.03 -5.21
CA ALA A 21 -44.91 -15.73 -6.51
C ALA A 21 -43.66 -15.17 -7.24
N PHE A 22 -42.56 -15.89 -7.42
CA PHE A 22 -42.27 -16.99 -8.38
C PHE A 22 -42.27 -16.59 -9.87
N ALA A 23 -41.09 -16.83 -10.46
CA ALA A 23 -40.81 -17.26 -11.83
C ALA A 23 -40.82 -16.29 -13.03
N ALA A 24 -39.62 -16.25 -13.63
CA ALA A 24 -39.33 -16.53 -15.04
C ALA A 24 -39.67 -15.48 -16.09
N LEU A 25 -38.65 -15.08 -16.86
CA LEU A 25 -38.55 -15.33 -18.30
C LEU A 25 -37.26 -14.69 -18.87
N SER A 26 -36.24 -15.52 -19.12
CA SER A 26 -35.46 -15.42 -20.36
C SER A 26 -36.32 -16.03 -21.48
N PRO A 27 -36.19 -15.68 -22.80
CA PRO A 27 -35.02 -16.17 -23.54
C PRO A 27 -34.62 -15.43 -24.86
N ARG A 28 -33.50 -15.92 -25.43
CA ARG A 28 -33.02 -15.94 -26.85
C ARG A 28 -32.35 -14.66 -27.39
N LEU A 29 -31.05 -14.67 -27.71
CA LEU A 29 -30.32 -15.35 -28.82
C LEU A 29 -30.69 -14.87 -30.22
N SER A 30 -29.76 -14.14 -30.86
CA SER A 30 -29.31 -14.47 -32.22
C SER A 30 -27.91 -13.93 -32.54
N THR A 31 -27.07 -14.90 -32.86
CA THR A 31 -25.79 -14.90 -33.57
C THR A 31 -25.86 -14.26 -34.96
N VAL A 32 -24.79 -13.57 -35.37
CA VAL A 32 -24.29 -13.61 -36.76
C VAL A 32 -22.78 -13.77 -36.72
N ALA A 33 -22.31 -14.79 -37.44
CA ALA A 33 -20.92 -15.18 -37.63
C ALA A 33 -20.44 -14.86 -39.06
N GLY A 34 -19.13 -14.87 -39.26
CA GLY A 34 -18.44 -14.94 -40.56
C GLY A 34 -17.41 -13.82 -40.71
N SER A 35 -16.16 -14.03 -41.10
CA SER A 35 -15.52 -15.18 -41.74
C SER A 35 -13.99 -15.02 -41.62
N ALA A 36 -13.27 -16.14 -41.47
CA ALA A 36 -11.82 -16.23 -41.47
C ALA A 36 -11.27 -16.52 -42.87
N CYS A 37 -10.10 -15.99 -43.22
CA CYS A 37 -9.27 -16.54 -44.30
C CYS A 37 -7.77 -16.16 -44.19
N ARG A 38 -6.93 -17.20 -44.21
CA ARG A 38 -5.52 -17.29 -44.63
C ARG A 38 -5.34 -18.72 -45.20
N PRO A 39 -4.26 -19.12 -45.89
CA PRO A 39 -3.19 -18.41 -46.61
C PRO A 39 -2.94 -19.00 -48.04
N ARG A 40 -2.07 -18.40 -48.87
CA ARG A 40 -1.35 -19.14 -49.95
C ARG A 40 0.08 -18.62 -50.19
N TYR A 41 0.98 -19.59 -50.35
CA TYR A 41 2.36 -19.52 -50.82
C TYR A 41 2.44 -19.20 -52.32
N SER A 42 3.50 -18.52 -52.78
CA SER A 42 4.21 -18.90 -54.01
C SER A 42 5.64 -18.34 -54.04
N ARG A 43 6.57 -19.16 -54.54
CA ARG A 43 8.00 -18.88 -54.77
C ARG A 43 8.21 -18.19 -56.12
N SER A 44 9.23 -17.33 -56.22
CA SER A 44 10.19 -17.35 -57.35
C SER A 44 11.42 -16.45 -57.08
N HIS A 45 12.59 -17.02 -57.39
CA HIS A 45 13.91 -16.38 -57.55
C HIS A 45 14.12 -16.13 -59.06
N PRO A 46 15.00 -15.19 -59.50
CA PRO A 46 16.42 -15.51 -59.63
C PRO A 46 17.40 -14.37 -59.28
N ALA A 47 18.66 -14.79 -59.19
CA ALA A 47 19.84 -14.11 -58.68
C ALA A 47 20.40 -12.98 -59.57
N GLY A 48 21.06 -12.00 -58.93
CA GLY A 48 21.90 -10.99 -59.54
C GLY A 48 22.89 -10.39 -58.53
N ARG A 49 24.16 -10.31 -58.92
CA ARG A 49 25.42 -10.11 -58.16
C ARG A 49 25.63 -8.83 -57.31
N LEU A 50 26.35 -9.05 -56.20
CA LEU A 50 27.43 -8.27 -55.52
C LEU A 50 27.14 -6.97 -54.71
N PRO A 51 28.02 -6.66 -53.70
CA PRO A 51 27.63 -6.09 -52.41
C PRO A 51 28.01 -4.61 -52.25
N LEU A 52 27.27 -3.89 -51.40
CA LEU A 52 27.72 -2.63 -50.82
C LEU A 52 27.34 -2.57 -49.34
N LEU A 53 28.36 -2.33 -48.52
CA LEU A 53 28.28 -2.07 -47.09
C LEU A 53 27.47 -0.79 -46.81
N GLY A 54 26.60 -0.82 -45.80
CA GLY A 54 25.93 0.36 -45.24
C GLY A 54 24.99 -0.02 -44.09
N PRO A 55 24.87 0.80 -43.01
CA PRO A 55 24.66 0.29 -41.65
C PRO A 55 23.20 0.01 -41.29
N GLN A 56 23.07 -0.91 -40.34
CA GLN A 56 21.85 -1.34 -39.65
C GLN A 56 20.96 -0.15 -39.25
N GLN A 57 19.75 -0.13 -39.81
CA GLN A 57 18.63 0.63 -39.25
C GLN A 57 18.11 -0.12 -38.02
N THR A 58 18.61 0.26 -36.84
CA THR A 58 17.96 -0.08 -35.58
C THR A 58 16.86 0.95 -35.31
N CYS A 59 15.65 0.42 -35.20
CA CYS A 59 14.40 1.08 -34.84
C CYS A 59 14.60 2.14 -33.73
N ARG A 60 14.37 3.42 -34.05
CA ARG A 60 14.33 4.52 -33.06
C ARG A 60 13.09 4.37 -32.18
N ARG A 61 13.23 3.58 -31.12
CA ARG A 61 12.38 3.64 -29.93
C ARG A 61 13.24 3.51 -28.66
N CYS A 62 14.31 4.31 -28.59
CA CYS A 62 14.92 4.65 -27.31
C CYS A 62 14.00 5.65 -26.61
N ALA A 63 13.10 5.12 -25.79
CA ALA A 63 12.44 5.90 -24.75
C ALA A 63 13.53 6.48 -23.85
N MET A 64 13.52 7.80 -23.70
CA MET A 64 14.32 8.53 -22.71
C MET A 64 13.96 8.01 -21.32
N ARG A 65 14.72 7.03 -20.82
CA ARG A 65 14.89 6.85 -19.38
C ARG A 65 15.91 7.89 -18.97
N THR A 66 15.46 9.09 -18.63
CA THR A 66 16.29 10.07 -17.93
C THR A 66 16.66 9.49 -16.58
N ALA A 67 17.96 9.42 -16.32
CA ALA A 67 18.54 8.88 -15.10
C ALA A 67 18.05 9.70 -13.89
N ALA A 68 17.24 9.08 -13.03
CA ALA A 68 16.70 9.73 -11.83
C ALA A 68 17.77 10.11 -10.79
N GLY A 69 19.02 9.65 -10.97
CA GLY A 69 20.16 9.97 -10.10
C GLY A 69 20.73 11.39 -10.26
N ASP A 70 20.40 12.10 -11.34
CA ASP A 70 21.03 13.39 -11.65
C ASP A 70 20.42 14.56 -10.84
N ALA A 71 19.12 14.51 -10.51
CA ALA A 71 18.40 15.63 -9.89
C ALA A 71 18.84 15.97 -8.44
N ARG A 72 19.25 14.97 -7.65
CA ARG A 72 19.77 15.17 -6.29
C ARG A 72 21.23 15.63 -6.31
N ALA A 73 22.02 15.15 -7.26
CA ALA A 73 23.44 15.50 -7.39
C ALA A 73 23.66 16.98 -7.74
N GLU A 74 22.64 17.64 -8.31
CA GLU A 74 22.66 19.04 -8.69
C GLU A 74 22.34 20.02 -7.54
N LEU A 75 21.87 19.56 -6.38
CA LEU A 75 21.45 20.39 -5.25
C LEU A 75 22.37 20.21 -4.03
N SER A 76 22.58 21.27 -3.25
CA SER A 76 23.17 21.13 -1.91
C SER A 76 22.17 20.47 -0.96
N ASP A 77 22.66 19.67 0.00
CA ASP A 77 21.81 18.97 0.97
C ASP A 77 20.89 19.91 1.76
N GLU A 78 21.36 21.12 2.07
CA GLU A 78 20.56 22.16 2.74
C GLU A 78 19.40 22.64 1.87
N VAL A 79 19.65 22.93 0.59
CA VAL A 79 18.61 23.39 -0.35
C VAL A 79 17.60 22.26 -0.62
N ALA A 80 18.09 21.03 -0.81
CA ALA A 80 17.25 19.85 -0.96
C ALA A 80 16.30 19.69 0.25
N GLN A 81 16.84 19.80 1.47
CA GLN A 81 16.03 19.71 2.69
C GLN A 81 15.04 20.87 2.82
N ASN A 82 15.42 22.09 2.44
CA ASN A 82 14.53 23.26 2.45
C ASN A 82 13.36 23.08 1.49
N VAL A 83 13.60 22.61 0.25
CA VAL A 83 12.54 22.31 -0.72
C VAL A 83 11.58 21.25 -0.17
N VAL A 84 12.12 20.16 0.39
CA VAL A 84 11.32 19.10 1.02
C VAL A 84 10.48 19.66 2.18
N ASN A 85 11.06 20.52 3.02
CA ASN A 85 10.37 21.12 4.15
C ASN A 85 9.26 22.09 3.70
N SER A 86 9.50 22.91 2.67
CA SER A 86 8.50 23.80 2.09
C SER A 86 7.32 23.01 1.51
N ILE A 87 7.59 21.97 0.74
CA ILE A 87 6.54 21.12 0.14
C ILE A 87 5.77 20.36 1.23
N THR A 88 6.47 19.76 2.18
CA THR A 88 5.82 19.04 3.29
C THR A 88 4.99 19.99 4.16
N GLY A 89 5.51 21.19 4.40
CA GLY A 89 4.81 22.26 5.11
C GLY A 89 3.52 22.65 4.42
N ILE A 90 3.54 22.96 3.11
CA ILE A 90 2.31 23.35 2.41
C ILE A 90 1.30 22.22 2.36
N ILE A 91 1.74 20.96 2.23
CA ILE A 91 0.86 19.79 2.26
C ILE A 91 0.10 19.71 3.59
N LYS A 92 0.77 19.98 4.73
CA LYS A 92 0.13 19.99 6.05
C LYS A 92 -1.01 21.00 6.15
N PHE A 93 -0.92 22.14 5.44
CA PHE A 93 -1.97 23.16 5.42
C PHE A 93 -3.00 22.97 4.30
N GLY A 94 -2.58 22.45 3.15
CA GLY A 94 -3.45 22.24 1.99
C GLY A 94 -4.41 21.07 2.17
N VAL A 95 -4.00 20.01 2.86
CA VAL A 95 -4.84 18.82 3.12
C VAL A 95 -6.11 19.16 3.92
N PRO A 96 -6.04 19.86 5.07
CA PRO A 96 -7.23 20.28 5.80
C PRO A 96 -8.18 21.15 4.98
N LEU A 97 -7.66 22.06 4.14
CA LEU A 97 -8.49 22.91 3.29
C LEU A 97 -9.26 22.10 2.25
N PHE A 98 -8.59 21.14 1.60
CA PHE A 98 -9.23 20.25 0.64
C PHE A 98 -10.33 19.41 1.31
N ASN A 99 -10.00 18.77 2.44
CA ASN A 99 -10.95 17.94 3.19
C ASN A 99 -12.12 18.77 3.76
N GLY A 100 -11.89 20.04 4.09
CA GLY A 100 -12.92 21.00 4.51
C GLY A 100 -13.81 21.52 3.38
N GLY A 101 -13.59 21.07 2.14
CA GLY A 101 -14.36 21.47 0.96
C GLY A 101 -13.81 22.68 0.19
N ASP A 102 -12.74 23.31 0.68
CA ASP A 102 -12.04 24.40 0.00
C ASP A 102 -10.90 23.88 -0.90
N ALA A 103 -11.28 23.10 -1.91
CA ALA A 103 -10.34 22.59 -2.91
C ALA A 103 -9.67 23.72 -3.72
N LYS A 104 -10.36 24.85 -3.90
CA LYS A 104 -9.84 26.03 -4.61
C LYS A 104 -8.70 26.69 -3.82
N GLY A 105 -8.88 26.87 -2.51
CA GLY A 105 -7.84 27.37 -1.61
C GLY A 105 -6.63 26.42 -1.56
N CYS A 106 -6.87 25.12 -1.51
CA CYS A 106 -5.83 24.09 -1.59
C CYS A 106 -5.00 24.20 -2.89
N ALA A 107 -5.66 24.24 -4.05
CA ALA A 107 -5.00 24.39 -5.35
C ALA A 107 -4.16 25.68 -5.42
N ARG A 108 -4.68 26.80 -4.92
CA ARG A 108 -3.95 28.08 -4.89
C ARG A 108 -2.65 27.97 -4.07
N LEU A 109 -2.70 27.37 -2.89
CA LEU A 109 -1.52 27.18 -2.03
C LEU A 109 -0.46 26.29 -2.69
N TYR A 110 -0.88 25.17 -3.29
CA TYR A 110 0.05 24.29 -3.99
C TYR A 110 0.69 24.97 -5.21
N ARG A 111 -0.09 25.71 -6.00
CA ARG A 111 0.43 26.48 -7.15
C ARG A 111 1.44 27.54 -6.72
N GLN A 112 1.13 28.28 -5.65
CA GLN A 112 2.02 29.30 -5.12
C GLN A 112 3.36 28.69 -4.66
N THR A 113 3.31 27.56 -3.96
CA THR A 113 4.52 26.87 -3.49
C THR A 113 5.34 26.32 -4.65
N ALA A 114 4.70 25.66 -5.61
CA ALA A 114 5.36 25.14 -6.81
C ALA A 114 6.08 26.26 -7.58
N MET A 115 5.41 27.39 -7.83
CA MET A 115 6.01 28.53 -8.53
C MET A 115 7.06 29.27 -7.68
N GLY A 116 6.93 29.26 -6.35
CA GLY A 116 7.95 29.78 -5.43
C GLY A 116 9.26 29.02 -5.59
N ILE A 117 9.20 27.67 -5.56
CA ILE A 117 10.36 26.80 -5.76
C ILE A 117 10.96 26.97 -7.17
N VAL A 118 10.12 27.09 -8.19
CA VAL A 118 10.60 27.31 -9.58
C VAL A 118 11.33 28.64 -9.76
N ARG A 119 10.94 29.67 -9.01
CA ARG A 119 11.57 31.00 -9.04
C ARG A 119 12.80 31.11 -8.14
N ASP A 120 12.99 30.17 -7.22
CA ASP A 120 14.14 30.15 -6.35
C ASP A 120 15.42 29.92 -7.18
N ALA A 121 16.38 30.84 -7.00
CA ALA A 121 17.68 30.76 -7.65
C ALA A 121 18.55 29.66 -7.04
N ALA A 122 18.31 29.29 -5.76
CA ALA A 122 19.05 28.25 -5.07
C ALA A 122 18.74 26.84 -5.61
N VAL A 123 17.55 26.64 -6.17
CA VAL A 123 17.13 25.35 -6.76
C VAL A 123 17.72 25.24 -8.16
N THR A 124 18.90 24.67 -8.28
CA THR A 124 19.64 24.55 -9.55
C THR A 124 19.12 23.44 -10.45
N SER A 125 18.42 22.43 -9.91
CA SER A 125 18.00 21.28 -10.71
C SER A 125 16.87 21.60 -11.70
N ASP A 126 17.17 21.43 -12.98
CA ASP A 126 16.22 21.63 -14.07
C ASP A 126 15.11 20.59 -14.08
N GLN A 127 15.39 19.36 -13.63
CA GLN A 127 14.41 18.28 -13.57
C GLN A 127 13.28 18.60 -12.57
N ILE A 128 13.63 19.13 -11.39
CA ILE A 128 12.66 19.57 -10.38
C ILE A 128 11.85 20.76 -10.88
N LYS A 129 12.52 21.76 -11.47
CA LYS A 129 11.87 22.94 -12.04
C LYS A 129 10.90 22.59 -13.18
N ALA A 130 11.31 21.70 -14.08
CA ALA A 130 10.49 21.23 -15.20
C ALA A 130 9.26 20.46 -14.71
N CYS A 131 9.42 19.57 -13.73
CA CYS A 131 8.33 18.82 -13.12
C CYS A 131 7.27 19.75 -12.51
N LEU A 132 7.69 20.74 -11.71
CA LEU A 132 6.77 21.69 -11.08
C LEU A 132 6.07 22.60 -12.10
N ARG A 133 6.77 23.04 -13.15
CA ARG A 133 6.15 23.80 -14.26
C ARG A 133 5.10 22.96 -14.99
N ALA A 134 5.39 21.69 -15.27
CA ALA A 134 4.46 20.79 -15.93
C ALA A 134 3.18 20.57 -15.10
N ALA A 135 3.31 20.43 -13.78
CA ALA A 135 2.16 20.28 -12.90
C ALA A 135 1.28 21.54 -12.84
N VAL A 136 1.88 22.73 -12.87
CA VAL A 136 1.14 23.99 -12.95
C VAL A 136 0.45 24.13 -14.31
N ALA A 137 1.13 23.78 -15.40
CA ALA A 137 0.54 23.80 -16.73
C ALA A 137 -0.64 22.83 -16.86
N GLU A 138 -0.55 21.63 -16.26
CA GLU A 138 -1.66 20.68 -16.21
C GLU A 138 -2.87 21.27 -15.44
N ALA A 139 -2.61 21.91 -14.30
CA ALA A 139 -3.67 22.55 -13.52
C ALA A 139 -4.33 23.73 -14.27
N ASP A 140 -3.54 24.55 -14.96
CA ASP A 140 -4.03 25.66 -15.78
C ASP A 140 -4.85 25.12 -16.97
N ALA A 141 -4.42 24.03 -17.62
CA ALA A 141 -5.19 23.36 -18.68
C ALA A 141 -6.53 22.78 -18.20
N ILE A 142 -6.60 22.27 -16.96
CA ILE A 142 -7.85 21.82 -16.35
C ILE A 142 -8.83 22.99 -16.17
N ALA A 143 -8.32 24.16 -15.78
CA ALA A 143 -9.13 25.38 -15.63
C ALA A 143 -9.64 25.88 -17.00
N GLU A 144 -8.76 25.98 -17.99
CA GLU A 144 -9.11 26.41 -19.35
C GLU A 144 -10.14 25.46 -20.00
N ALA A 145 -9.99 24.15 -19.82
CA ALA A 145 -10.95 23.17 -20.33
C ALA A 145 -12.35 23.32 -19.69
N ALA A 146 -12.41 23.68 -18.41
CA ALA A 146 -13.67 23.94 -17.71
C ALA A 146 -14.33 25.24 -18.21
N GLU A 147 -13.55 26.29 -18.42
CA GLU A 147 -14.03 27.56 -18.98
C GLU A 147 -14.56 27.40 -20.42
N ALA A 148 -13.86 26.62 -21.25
CA ALA A 148 -14.30 26.32 -22.61
C ALA A 148 -15.62 25.53 -22.64
N GLN A 149 -15.81 24.58 -21.71
CA GLN A 149 -17.07 23.84 -21.56
C GLN A 149 -18.22 24.74 -21.09
N ALA A 150 -17.94 25.71 -20.22
CA ALA A 150 -18.92 26.72 -19.80
C ALA A 150 -19.29 27.69 -20.92
N GLY A 151 -18.32 28.07 -21.77
CA GLY A 151 -18.53 29.00 -22.90
C GLY A 151 -19.24 28.38 -24.11
N ALA A 152 -19.11 27.07 -24.34
CA ALA A 152 -19.78 26.36 -25.43
C ALA A 152 -21.27 26.04 -25.13
N GLY A 153 -21.67 26.06 -23.86
CA GLY A 153 -23.06 25.95 -23.42
C GLY A 153 -23.80 27.27 -23.58
N GLY A 154 -24.18 27.62 -24.81
CA GLY A 154 -24.95 28.83 -25.14
C GLY A 154 -26.38 28.82 -24.60
N ALA A 155 -26.55 28.93 -23.29
CA ALA A 155 -27.72 29.40 -22.54
C ALA A 155 -27.37 29.23 -21.06
N ALA A 156 -27.70 30.23 -20.24
CA ALA A 156 -27.41 30.33 -18.81
C ALA A 156 -27.67 29.01 -18.02
N GLY A 157 -26.69 28.12 -18.02
CA GLY A 157 -26.47 27.15 -16.96
C GLY A 157 -25.29 27.69 -16.18
N SER A 158 -25.54 28.34 -15.05
CA SER A 158 -24.50 28.55 -14.05
C SER A 158 -23.81 27.19 -13.86
N ALA A 159 -22.50 27.10 -14.15
CA ALA A 159 -21.73 25.92 -13.79
C ALA A 159 -22.08 25.59 -12.35
N SER A 160 -22.65 24.40 -12.11
CA SER A 160 -23.17 24.10 -10.79
C SER A 160 -22.02 24.26 -9.79
N GLU A 161 -22.31 24.74 -8.58
CA GLU A 161 -21.29 24.88 -7.55
C GLU A 161 -20.51 23.56 -7.33
N ALA A 162 -21.17 22.42 -7.57
CA ALA A 162 -20.58 21.10 -7.59
C ALA A 162 -19.57 20.87 -8.74
N ASP A 163 -19.81 21.41 -9.93
CA ASP A 163 -18.89 21.29 -11.07
C ASP A 163 -17.65 22.17 -10.88
N ALA A 164 -17.83 23.40 -10.38
CA ALA A 164 -16.72 24.29 -10.03
C ALA A 164 -15.84 23.69 -8.92
N LYS A 165 -16.46 23.01 -7.94
CA LYS A 165 -15.75 22.26 -6.90
C LYS A 165 -14.93 21.10 -7.48
N LYS A 166 -15.52 20.26 -8.35
CA LYS A 166 -14.80 19.15 -9.01
C LYS A 166 -13.62 19.62 -9.85
N VAL A 167 -13.76 20.73 -10.56
CA VAL A 167 -12.65 21.33 -11.32
C VAL A 167 -11.52 21.73 -10.37
N SER A 168 -11.85 22.41 -9.27
CA SER A 168 -10.87 22.81 -8.25
C SER A 168 -10.19 21.60 -7.59
N GLU A 169 -10.92 20.51 -7.36
CA GLU A 169 -10.37 19.25 -6.84
C GLU A 169 -9.37 18.62 -7.81
N ARG A 170 -9.69 18.59 -9.10
CA ARG A 170 -8.79 18.09 -10.15
C ARG A 170 -7.51 18.92 -10.25
N MET A 171 -7.62 20.24 -10.16
CA MET A 171 -6.45 21.15 -10.14
C MET A 171 -5.56 20.89 -8.91
N ALA A 172 -6.16 20.78 -7.72
CA ALA A 172 -5.42 20.47 -6.50
C ALA A 172 -4.68 19.13 -6.62
N TRP A 173 -5.31 18.12 -7.22
CA TRP A 173 -4.68 16.82 -7.48
C TRP A 173 -3.52 16.89 -8.48
N ALA A 174 -3.67 17.61 -9.58
CA ALA A 174 -2.59 17.79 -10.56
C ALA A 174 -1.35 18.43 -9.91
N LEU A 175 -1.56 19.51 -9.16
CA LEU A 175 -0.49 20.20 -8.44
C LEU A 175 0.15 19.32 -7.36
N ARG A 176 -0.67 18.55 -6.62
CA ARG A 176 -0.18 17.64 -5.59
C ARG A 176 0.76 16.58 -6.16
N ARG A 177 0.41 15.96 -7.30
CA ARG A 177 1.28 14.97 -7.96
C ARG A 177 2.62 15.57 -8.39
N GLY A 178 2.62 16.81 -8.89
CA GLY A 178 3.85 17.52 -9.23
C GLY A 178 4.76 17.78 -8.02
N LEU A 179 4.18 18.30 -6.94
CA LEU A 179 4.88 18.51 -5.67
C LEU A 179 5.44 17.19 -5.13
N ASP A 180 4.66 16.12 -5.22
CA ASP A 180 5.10 14.81 -4.74
C ASP A 180 6.24 14.23 -5.57
N THR A 181 6.18 14.40 -6.90
CA THR A 181 7.23 13.96 -7.83
C THR A 181 8.53 14.73 -7.60
N ALA A 182 8.45 16.04 -7.39
CA ALA A 182 9.62 16.88 -7.07
C ALA A 182 10.33 16.41 -5.79
N VAL A 183 9.57 16.05 -4.75
CA VAL A 183 10.17 15.50 -3.53
C VAL A 183 10.76 14.10 -3.77
N ASN A 184 10.11 13.25 -4.57
CA ASN A 184 10.63 11.91 -4.86
C ASN A 184 11.99 11.99 -5.57
N TYR A 185 12.19 12.94 -6.49
CA TYR A 185 13.50 13.18 -7.09
C TYR A 185 14.60 13.57 -6.08
N ILE A 186 14.23 14.12 -4.93
CA ILE A 186 15.17 14.53 -3.88
C ILE A 186 15.44 13.40 -2.88
N LEU A 187 14.40 12.67 -2.47
CA LEU A 187 14.47 11.75 -1.32
C LEU A 187 14.61 10.27 -1.71
N ASP A 188 14.05 9.86 -2.85
CA ASP A 188 13.96 8.45 -3.25
C ASP A 188 14.78 8.22 -4.53
N PRO A 189 16.05 7.76 -4.45
CA PRO A 189 16.66 7.10 -5.59
C PRO A 189 15.77 5.91 -6.02
N PRO A 190 15.75 5.52 -7.31
CA PRO A 190 14.91 4.42 -7.78
C PRO A 190 15.17 3.18 -6.91
N PRO A 191 14.12 2.58 -6.33
CA PRO A 191 14.29 1.48 -5.39
C PRO A 191 14.90 0.27 -6.10
N ASP A 192 15.86 -0.38 -5.44
CA ASP A 192 16.12 -1.80 -5.71
C ASP A 192 14.81 -2.57 -5.46
N GLU A 193 14.53 -3.60 -6.28
CA GLU A 193 13.29 -4.37 -6.12
C GLU A 193 13.19 -4.92 -4.69
N PRO A 194 12.14 -4.57 -3.92
CA PRO A 194 12.07 -4.94 -2.51
C PRO A 194 11.98 -6.45 -2.37
N THR A 195 12.81 -7.03 -1.50
CA THR A 195 12.76 -8.46 -1.17
C THR A 195 11.37 -8.80 -0.64
N VAL A 196 10.68 -9.73 -1.31
CA VAL A 196 9.38 -10.26 -0.88
C VAL A 196 9.61 -11.52 -0.06
N TYR A 197 9.29 -11.47 1.23
CA TYR A 197 9.36 -12.63 2.11
C TYR A 197 8.13 -13.52 1.94
N SER A 198 8.33 -14.84 1.85
CA SER A 198 7.26 -15.82 1.70
C SER A 198 7.38 -16.92 2.75
N ALA A 199 6.34 -17.75 2.88
CA ALA A 199 6.36 -18.83 3.86
C ALA A 199 7.44 -19.88 3.56
N ASP A 200 8.05 -20.41 4.62
CA ASP A 200 9.06 -21.47 4.52
C ASP A 200 8.40 -22.75 3.98
N THR A 201 8.76 -23.17 2.76
CA THR A 201 8.37 -24.47 2.18
C THR A 201 9.32 -25.58 2.61
N SER A 202 9.81 -25.58 3.85
CA SER A 202 10.54 -26.72 4.38
C SER A 202 9.53 -27.80 4.78
N LYS A 203 9.25 -28.74 3.86
CA LYS A 203 8.76 -30.06 4.24
C LYS A 203 9.70 -30.59 5.33
N GLY A 204 9.14 -31.03 6.45
CA GLY A 204 9.87 -31.83 7.42
C GLY A 204 10.36 -33.09 6.74
N GLU A 205 11.63 -33.13 6.35
CA GLU A 205 12.33 -34.37 6.07
C GLU A 205 12.80 -34.92 7.42
N GLY A 206 12.09 -35.96 7.85
CA GLY A 206 12.42 -36.71 9.04
C GLY A 206 13.79 -37.40 8.93
N GLU A 207 14.41 -37.52 10.09
CA GLU A 207 15.26 -38.62 10.54
C GLU A 207 16.14 -39.32 9.47
N GLY A 208 17.41 -38.92 9.42
CA GLY A 208 18.51 -39.74 8.94
C GLY A 208 19.49 -40.01 10.09
N LYS A 209 19.44 -41.21 10.66
CA LYS A 209 20.46 -41.77 11.56
C LYS A 209 21.86 -41.63 10.97
N GLY A 210 22.82 -41.24 11.81
CA GLY A 210 24.24 -41.36 11.56
C GLY A 210 25.00 -41.38 12.88
N GLU A 211 25.27 -42.59 13.38
CA GLU A 211 26.16 -42.86 14.51
C GLU A 211 27.59 -42.41 14.20
N GLY A 212 28.31 -41.95 15.22
CA GLY A 212 29.72 -41.57 15.14
C GLY A 212 30.26 -41.25 16.52
N GLU A 213 30.74 -42.28 17.20
CA GLU A 213 31.39 -42.27 18.51
C GLU A 213 32.58 -41.31 18.59
N GLY A 214 32.78 -40.73 19.77
CA GLY A 214 33.95 -39.90 20.09
C GLY A 214 33.99 -39.65 21.59
N GLU A 215 34.59 -40.59 22.31
CA GLU A 215 34.90 -40.50 23.73
C GLU A 215 35.83 -39.32 24.03
N GLY A 216 35.61 -38.67 25.18
CA GLY A 216 36.46 -37.63 25.73
C GLY A 216 35.99 -37.24 27.14
N GLU A 217 36.46 -37.99 28.14
CA GLU A 217 36.30 -37.66 29.56
C GLU A 217 36.95 -36.32 29.91
N GLY A 218 36.27 -35.55 30.75
CA GLY A 218 36.79 -34.35 31.40
C GLY A 218 35.81 -33.83 32.46
N GLY A 219 35.92 -34.35 33.68
CA GLY A 219 35.08 -33.95 34.81
C GLY A 219 35.37 -32.53 35.30
N GLY A 220 34.30 -31.77 35.58
CA GLY A 220 34.34 -30.46 36.21
C GLY A 220 32.98 -30.04 36.76
N ALA A 221 32.86 -30.09 38.09
CA ALA A 221 31.82 -29.59 39.00
C ALA A 221 30.52 -28.96 38.41
N LYS A 222 29.38 -29.61 38.72
CA LYS A 222 28.02 -29.07 38.62
C LYS A 222 27.84 -27.84 39.53
N GLY A 223 27.76 -26.65 38.94
CA GLY A 223 26.95 -25.57 39.48
C GLY A 223 25.49 -25.75 39.02
N PRO A 224 24.48 -25.31 39.78
CA PRO A 224 23.10 -25.32 39.30
C PRO A 224 22.97 -24.29 38.17
N SER A 225 23.14 -24.74 36.93
CA SER A 225 22.68 -23.98 35.78
C SER A 225 21.16 -23.97 35.83
N THR A 226 20.60 -22.91 36.41
CA THR A 226 19.24 -22.48 36.10
C THR A 226 19.12 -22.42 34.58
N MET A 227 18.45 -23.41 33.99
CA MET A 227 18.07 -23.34 32.59
C MET A 227 17.15 -22.13 32.46
N THR A 228 17.68 -21.06 31.89
CA THR A 228 16.84 -20.00 31.32
C THR A 228 16.09 -20.67 30.17
N PRO A 229 14.75 -20.77 30.20
CA PRO A 229 14.03 -21.27 29.04
C PRO A 229 14.33 -20.29 27.92
N THR A 230 15.10 -20.75 26.94
CA THR A 230 15.35 -20.00 25.71
C THR A 230 14.08 -20.20 24.91
N VAL A 231 13.12 -19.29 25.07
CA VAL A 231 11.90 -19.35 24.28
C VAL A 231 12.33 -18.98 22.85
N GLU A 232 12.45 -19.97 21.97
CA GLU A 232 12.83 -19.81 20.56
C GLU A 232 11.89 -18.84 19.81
N GLU A 233 10.63 -18.74 20.26
CA GLU A 233 9.62 -17.87 19.67
C GLU A 233 8.75 -17.21 20.77
N ALA A 234 8.56 -15.89 20.70
CA ALA A 234 7.59 -15.18 21.53
C ALA A 234 6.36 -14.78 20.72
N GLN A 235 5.22 -15.39 21.02
CA GLN A 235 3.97 -15.03 20.40
C GLN A 235 3.44 -13.71 20.98
N LEU A 236 3.32 -12.67 20.13
CA LEU A 236 2.86 -11.34 20.52
C LEU A 236 1.34 -11.21 20.42
N PHE A 237 0.76 -11.88 19.42
CA PHE A 237 -0.67 -11.97 19.18
C PHE A 237 -1.05 -13.41 18.84
N ASP A 238 -1.99 -13.96 19.59
CA ASP A 238 -2.64 -15.24 19.30
C ASP A 238 -4.13 -14.99 19.03
N PHE A 239 -4.50 -14.92 17.77
CA PHE A 239 -5.90 -14.70 17.38
C PHE A 239 -6.74 -15.98 17.47
N THR A 240 -6.11 -17.13 17.70
CA THR A 240 -6.83 -18.40 17.89
C THR A 240 -7.28 -18.56 19.33
N ALA A 241 -6.42 -18.22 20.29
CA ALA A 241 -6.73 -18.26 21.71
C ALA A 241 -7.53 -17.04 22.18
N SER A 242 -7.26 -15.86 21.61
CA SER A 242 -7.86 -14.59 22.04
C SER A 242 -8.32 -13.78 20.82
N PRO A 243 -9.37 -14.20 20.10
CA PRO A 243 -9.85 -13.52 18.89
C PRO A 243 -10.19 -12.04 19.10
N GLU A 244 -10.64 -11.65 20.30
CA GLU A 244 -10.99 -10.29 20.69
C GLU A 244 -9.82 -9.30 20.58
N ILE A 245 -8.56 -9.77 20.60
CA ILE A 245 -7.39 -8.91 20.40
C ILE A 245 -7.36 -8.27 19.01
N ALA A 246 -8.11 -8.80 18.04
CA ALA A 246 -8.33 -8.16 16.75
C ALA A 246 -8.88 -6.73 16.92
N GLY A 247 -9.71 -6.48 17.93
CA GLY A 247 -10.22 -5.14 18.25
C GLY A 247 -9.14 -4.14 18.70
N ARG A 248 -7.93 -4.60 19.08
CA ARG A 248 -6.79 -3.73 19.40
C ARG A 248 -6.10 -3.18 18.14
N TRP A 249 -6.35 -3.78 16.98
CA TRP A 249 -5.75 -3.38 15.71
C TRP A 249 -6.58 -2.27 15.07
N ARG A 250 -6.11 -1.03 15.19
CA ARG A 250 -6.80 0.16 14.69
C ARG A 250 -6.60 0.32 13.18
N SER A 251 -7.67 0.64 12.46
CA SER A 251 -7.60 0.97 11.04
C SER A 251 -6.92 2.32 10.80
N MET A 252 -5.98 2.35 9.86
CA MET A 252 -5.29 3.53 9.36
C MET A 252 -5.24 3.43 7.84
N ASN A 253 -6.27 4.00 7.20
CA ASN A 253 -6.49 3.97 5.76
C ASN A 253 -6.17 5.33 5.12
N ASP A 254 -6.25 5.40 3.79
CA ASP A 254 -5.87 6.53 2.95
C ASP A 254 -6.81 7.75 2.96
N GLY A 255 -7.59 7.98 4.01
CA GLY A 255 -8.62 9.04 4.08
C GLY A 255 -8.12 10.49 3.94
N ILE A 256 -6.81 10.71 3.80
CA ILE A 256 -6.22 12.02 3.53
C ILE A 256 -6.50 12.41 2.07
N MET A 257 -7.02 13.63 1.85
CA MET A 257 -7.46 14.12 0.53
C MET A 257 -8.63 13.34 -0.09
N GLY A 258 -9.46 12.69 0.73
CA GLY A 258 -10.67 12.00 0.26
C GLY A 258 -10.44 10.58 -0.26
N GLY A 259 -9.30 9.94 0.04
CA GLY A 259 -9.15 8.50 -0.21
C GLY A 259 -10.26 7.69 0.45
N VAL A 260 -10.68 6.62 -0.23
CA VAL A 260 -11.85 5.81 0.12
C VAL A 260 -11.49 4.34 0.28
N SER A 261 -10.21 4.02 0.51
CA SER A 261 -9.84 2.64 0.85
C SER A 261 -10.34 2.32 2.24
N GLU A 262 -10.77 1.08 2.40
CA GLU A 262 -11.27 0.54 3.65
C GLU A 262 -10.46 -0.70 4.00
N GLY A 263 -10.17 -0.85 5.28
CA GLY A 263 -9.43 -1.98 5.83
C GLY A 263 -9.66 -2.07 7.32
N ALA A 264 -9.94 -3.26 7.81
CA ALA A 264 -10.16 -3.53 9.22
C ALA A 264 -9.66 -4.94 9.59
N MET A 265 -9.33 -5.10 10.86
CA MET A 265 -9.04 -6.40 11.46
C MET A 265 -10.30 -6.86 12.19
N VAL A 266 -10.81 -8.05 11.86
CA VAL A 266 -11.99 -8.64 12.50
C VAL A 266 -11.72 -10.09 12.89
N PRO A 267 -12.28 -10.60 14.00
CA PRO A 267 -12.25 -12.02 14.30
C PRO A 267 -12.87 -12.85 13.17
N LEU A 268 -12.36 -14.07 12.95
CA LEU A 268 -13.02 -15.02 12.04
C LEU A 268 -14.27 -15.62 12.70
N ASP A 269 -15.40 -15.62 12.00
CA ASP A 269 -16.68 -16.16 12.50
C ASP A 269 -16.59 -17.65 12.84
N ALA A 270 -15.82 -18.42 12.08
CA ALA A 270 -15.60 -19.84 12.31
C ALA A 270 -14.54 -20.14 13.40
N GLY A 271 -13.97 -19.10 14.01
CA GLY A 271 -12.82 -19.22 14.91
C GLY A 271 -11.50 -19.50 14.17
N GLY A 272 -10.42 -19.68 14.95
CA GLY A 272 -9.12 -20.08 14.40
C GLY A 272 -8.29 -18.96 13.78
N GLY A 273 -8.60 -17.69 14.10
CA GLY A 273 -7.78 -16.53 13.73
C GLY A 273 -8.59 -15.24 13.62
N ALA A 274 -7.95 -14.23 13.03
CA ALA A 274 -8.55 -12.96 12.64
C ALA A 274 -8.26 -12.66 11.17
N ARG A 275 -9.05 -11.79 10.56
CA ARG A 275 -8.96 -11.40 9.15
C ARG A 275 -8.66 -9.92 9.03
N PHE A 276 -7.59 -9.60 8.31
CA PHE A 276 -7.35 -8.28 7.77
C PHE A 276 -7.96 -8.21 6.36
N SER A 277 -9.06 -7.47 6.21
CA SER A 277 -9.79 -7.38 4.95
C SER A 277 -10.30 -5.99 4.64
N GLY A 278 -10.55 -5.74 3.37
CA GLY A 278 -11.15 -4.51 2.91
C GLY A 278 -11.03 -4.33 1.40
N VAL A 279 -11.05 -3.08 0.94
CA VAL A 279 -10.96 -2.73 -0.48
C VAL A 279 -9.98 -1.58 -0.65
N VAL A 280 -8.94 -1.82 -1.46
CA VAL A 280 -7.99 -0.78 -1.87
C VAL A 280 -8.53 -0.07 -3.11
N ARG A 281 -8.75 1.23 -2.98
CA ARG A 281 -9.37 2.10 -3.98
C ARG A 281 -8.36 3.15 -4.43
N LEU A 282 -8.26 3.39 -5.74
CA LEU A 282 -7.28 4.34 -6.32
C LEU A 282 -7.88 5.75 -6.47
N GLU A 283 -9.19 5.87 -6.28
CA GLU A 283 -9.96 7.09 -6.26
C GLU A 283 -9.36 8.08 -5.26
N ASN A 284 -9.37 9.37 -5.63
CA ASN A 284 -8.80 10.45 -4.82
C ASN A 284 -7.34 10.20 -4.42
N ASN A 285 -6.57 9.59 -5.32
CA ASN A 285 -5.16 9.20 -5.14
C ASN A 285 -4.91 8.41 -3.85
N GLY A 286 -5.93 7.70 -3.39
CA GLY A 286 -5.79 6.70 -2.35
C GLY A 286 -4.92 5.55 -2.81
N GLY A 287 -5.15 4.39 -2.25
CA GLY A 287 -4.50 3.15 -2.59
C GLY A 287 -3.75 2.56 -1.42
N PHE A 288 -4.18 2.76 -0.17
CA PHE A 288 -3.72 1.89 0.89
C PHE A 288 -4.77 1.66 1.96
N ALA A 289 -4.72 0.45 2.52
CA ALA A 289 -5.47 0.05 3.69
C ALA A 289 -4.46 -0.51 4.70
N SER A 290 -4.60 -0.16 5.98
CA SER A 290 -3.68 -0.68 6.98
C SER A 290 -4.30 -0.79 8.36
N VAL A 291 -3.78 -1.72 9.16
CA VAL A 291 -4.15 -1.93 10.56
C VAL A 291 -2.90 -1.89 11.43
N ARG A 292 -3.01 -1.34 12.64
CA ARG A 292 -1.88 -1.12 13.56
C ARG A 292 -2.23 -1.57 14.98
N ALA A 293 -1.34 -2.30 15.63
CA ALA A 293 -1.42 -2.61 17.05
C ALA A 293 -0.29 -1.90 17.81
N SER A 294 -0.65 -1.18 18.87
CA SER A 294 0.30 -0.45 19.72
C SER A 294 0.65 -1.24 20.98
N PHE A 295 1.92 -1.16 21.37
CA PHE A 295 2.48 -1.66 22.63
C PHE A 295 2.70 -0.55 23.66
N GLY A 296 2.12 0.64 23.46
CA GLY A 296 2.30 1.77 24.39
C GLY A 296 3.75 2.26 24.42
N SER A 297 4.39 2.19 25.59
CA SER A 297 5.77 2.66 25.81
C SER A 297 6.85 1.79 25.15
N GLY A 298 6.47 0.68 24.53
CA GLY A 298 7.37 -0.22 23.81
C GLY A 298 7.62 -1.53 24.55
N ILE A 299 8.05 -2.53 23.78
CA ILE A 299 8.50 -3.84 24.26
C ILE A 299 9.91 -4.13 23.75
N ASP A 300 10.67 -4.89 24.52
CA ASP A 300 12.02 -5.31 24.16
C ASP A 300 11.97 -6.64 23.39
N LEU A 301 12.36 -6.58 22.12
CA LEU A 301 12.51 -7.72 21.22
C LEU A 301 13.98 -7.93 20.80
N SER A 302 14.94 -7.30 21.48
CA SER A 302 16.38 -7.36 21.12
C SER A 302 16.99 -8.76 21.17
N GLN A 303 16.36 -9.67 21.91
CA GLN A 303 16.74 -11.09 21.98
C GLN A 303 16.32 -11.93 20.76
N PHE A 304 15.48 -11.37 19.88
CA PHE A 304 14.95 -12.02 18.68
C PHE A 304 15.62 -11.49 17.42
N THR A 305 15.62 -12.29 16.35
CA THR A 305 16.21 -11.91 15.06
C THR A 305 15.18 -11.40 14.06
N GLY A 306 13.88 -11.65 14.31
CA GLY A 306 12.82 -11.14 13.45
C GLY A 306 11.40 -11.36 13.98
N VAL A 307 10.43 -11.07 13.10
CA VAL A 307 8.99 -11.24 13.31
C VAL A 307 8.47 -12.35 12.41
N TYR A 308 7.66 -13.25 12.94
CA TYR A 308 6.92 -14.24 12.15
C TYR A 308 5.43 -13.89 12.07
N LEU A 309 4.79 -14.31 10.98
CA LEU A 309 3.35 -14.27 10.80
C LEU A 309 2.83 -15.62 10.31
N ASP A 310 1.83 -16.15 10.99
CA ASP A 310 1.09 -17.34 10.54
C ASP A 310 -0.14 -16.87 9.76
N VAL A 311 -0.05 -16.93 8.44
CA VAL A 311 -1.02 -16.28 7.54
C VAL A 311 -1.45 -17.18 6.40
N LYS A 312 -2.61 -16.86 5.82
CA LYS A 312 -3.04 -17.40 4.53
C LYS A 312 -3.94 -16.43 3.77
N PRO A 313 -4.11 -16.60 2.46
CA PRO A 313 -5.12 -15.87 1.73
C PRO A 313 -6.51 -16.27 2.23
N GLY A 314 -7.38 -15.29 2.49
CA GLY A 314 -8.77 -15.55 2.90
C GLY A 314 -9.66 -16.02 1.75
N ASP A 315 -9.23 -15.77 0.50
CA ASP A 315 -9.85 -16.24 -0.74
C ASP A 315 -8.80 -16.37 -1.86
N ALA A 316 -9.18 -17.04 -2.96
CA ALA A 316 -8.29 -17.25 -4.10
C ALA A 316 -7.97 -15.95 -4.85
N ALA A 317 -8.84 -14.94 -4.79
CA ALA A 317 -8.62 -13.65 -5.42
C ALA A 317 -7.58 -12.80 -4.67
N SER A 318 -7.27 -13.13 -3.42
CA SER A 318 -6.29 -12.44 -2.58
C SER A 318 -4.93 -13.16 -2.55
N ALA A 319 -4.83 -14.36 -3.13
CA ALA A 319 -3.60 -15.18 -3.07
C ALA A 319 -2.37 -14.53 -3.72
N HIS A 320 -2.59 -13.72 -4.76
CA HIS A 320 -1.53 -12.99 -5.46
C HIS A 320 -1.21 -11.62 -4.84
N LYS A 321 -1.90 -11.23 -3.75
CA LYS A 321 -1.66 -9.94 -3.11
C LYS A 321 -0.41 -9.97 -2.26
N THR A 322 0.27 -8.84 -2.23
CA THR A 322 1.45 -8.62 -1.40
C THR A 322 1.08 -7.65 -0.28
N TYR A 323 1.62 -7.92 0.89
CA TYR A 323 1.34 -7.18 2.11
C TYR A 323 2.65 -6.58 2.63
N LEU A 324 2.56 -5.52 3.41
CA LEU A 324 3.67 -4.89 4.08
C LEU A 324 3.52 -5.09 5.58
N LEU A 325 4.53 -5.66 6.22
CA LEU A 325 4.70 -5.63 7.66
C LEU A 325 5.31 -4.28 8.03
N VAL A 326 4.65 -3.53 8.91
CA VAL A 326 5.06 -2.21 9.34
C VAL A 326 5.46 -2.25 10.80
N VAL A 327 6.64 -1.72 11.12
CA VAL A 327 7.16 -1.67 12.50
C VAL A 327 7.57 -0.25 12.88
N LYS A 328 7.42 0.08 14.16
CA LYS A 328 7.90 1.34 14.75
C LYS A 328 8.47 1.11 16.12
N ASP A 329 9.54 1.85 16.40
CA ASP A 329 10.09 2.04 17.73
C ASP A 329 9.66 3.41 18.31
N ASP A 330 10.13 3.71 19.52
CA ASP A 330 9.88 4.95 20.24
C ASP A 330 10.24 6.22 19.43
N GLU A 331 11.36 6.23 18.71
CA GLU A 331 11.73 7.38 17.86
C GLU A 331 10.82 7.51 16.64
N CYS A 332 10.40 6.39 16.05
CA CYS A 332 9.40 6.40 14.97
C CYS A 332 8.09 7.05 15.42
N MET A 333 7.70 6.89 16.69
CA MET A 333 6.49 7.52 17.24
C MET A 333 6.59 9.06 17.27
N ALA A 334 7.77 9.61 17.59
CA ALA A 334 8.00 11.06 17.62
C ALA A 334 8.22 11.65 16.22
N THR A 335 8.92 10.93 15.35
CA THR A 335 9.36 11.42 14.02
C THR A 335 8.39 11.10 12.89
N GLN A 336 7.36 10.28 13.16
CA GLN A 336 6.39 9.76 12.19
C GLN A 336 7.03 8.93 11.06
N VAL A 337 8.19 8.33 11.33
CA VAL A 337 8.87 7.39 10.45
C VAL A 337 8.27 5.99 10.62
N ASN A 338 8.34 5.18 9.57
CA ASN A 338 7.88 3.80 9.53
C ASN A 338 8.96 2.95 8.89
N PHE A 339 9.16 1.75 9.41
CA PHE A 339 9.89 0.71 8.69
C PHE A 339 8.89 -0.26 8.09
N LYS A 340 9.17 -0.73 6.87
CA LYS A 340 8.29 -1.63 6.15
C LYS A 340 9.09 -2.74 5.50
N ALA A 341 8.55 -3.95 5.54
CA ALA A 341 9.07 -5.10 4.79
C ALA A 341 7.92 -5.76 4.04
N THR A 342 8.18 -6.16 2.79
CA THR A 342 7.17 -6.78 1.93
C THR A 342 7.10 -8.27 2.17
N PHE A 343 5.90 -8.82 2.27
CA PHE A 343 5.68 -10.26 2.32
C PHE A 343 4.48 -10.69 1.47
N SER A 344 4.44 -11.97 1.11
CA SER A 344 3.31 -12.59 0.43
C SER A 344 2.95 -13.90 1.12
N CYS A 345 1.69 -14.30 0.98
CA CYS A 345 1.30 -15.66 1.30
C CYS A 345 1.83 -16.62 0.23
N VAL A 346 2.13 -17.86 0.61
CA VAL A 346 2.36 -18.94 -0.34
C VAL A 346 1.06 -19.70 -0.48
N GLU A 347 0.72 -20.15 -1.68
CA GLU A 347 -0.29 -21.19 -1.87
C GLU A 347 0.26 -22.51 -1.30
N SER A 348 0.13 -22.74 0.01
CA SER A 348 0.19 -24.11 0.51
C SER A 348 -1.15 -24.76 0.17
N ARG A 349 -1.10 -25.84 -0.63
CA ARG A 349 -2.24 -26.73 -0.75
C ARG A 349 -2.17 -27.65 0.46
N ASP A 350 -3.14 -27.54 1.35
CA ASP A 350 -3.32 -28.57 2.36
C ASP A 350 -3.64 -29.89 1.62
N ASP A 351 -2.80 -30.92 1.81
CA ASP A 351 -2.78 -32.18 1.06
C ASP A 351 -4.06 -33.04 1.20
N GLU A 352 -5.09 -32.57 1.90
CA GLU A 352 -6.36 -33.29 2.06
C GLU A 352 -7.63 -32.51 1.65
N GLY A 353 -7.51 -31.46 0.83
CA GLY A 353 -8.74 -30.81 0.36
C GLY A 353 -8.64 -29.58 -0.52
N GLY A 354 -7.58 -29.38 -1.31
CA GLY A 354 -7.54 -28.33 -2.34
C GLY A 354 -7.81 -26.90 -1.86
N GLY A 355 -7.70 -26.64 -0.56
CA GLY A 355 -7.94 -25.35 0.07
C GLY A 355 -6.67 -24.54 0.22
N LEU A 356 -6.84 -23.23 0.45
CA LEU A 356 -5.77 -22.31 0.82
C LEU A 356 -5.28 -22.65 2.24
N GLY A 357 -4.04 -23.13 2.33
CA GLY A 357 -3.41 -23.56 3.57
C GLY A 357 -2.72 -22.43 4.32
N TRP A 358 -2.39 -22.71 5.58
CA TRP A 358 -1.64 -21.80 6.43
C TRP A 358 -0.14 -21.88 6.12
N GLY A 359 0.52 -20.74 6.15
CA GLY A 359 1.97 -20.63 5.98
C GLY A 359 2.57 -19.68 7.00
N ARG A 360 3.76 -20.04 7.51
CA ARG A 360 4.55 -19.17 8.39
C ARG A 360 5.53 -18.37 7.57
N VAL A 361 5.37 -17.04 7.57
CA VAL A 361 6.30 -16.09 6.96
C VAL A 361 7.23 -15.56 8.04
N ARG A 362 8.55 -15.62 7.81
CA ARG A 362 9.56 -15.05 8.71
C ARG A 362 10.19 -13.81 8.07
N VAL A 363 10.13 -12.69 8.77
CA VAL A 363 10.70 -11.40 8.34
C VAL A 363 11.80 -11.01 9.33
N PRO A 364 13.09 -11.06 8.96
CA PRO A 364 14.18 -10.69 9.85
C PRO A 364 14.16 -9.18 10.13
N PHE A 365 14.65 -8.75 11.29
CA PHE A 365 14.72 -7.31 11.60
C PHE A 365 15.63 -6.54 10.62
N ALA A 366 16.61 -7.23 10.04
CA ALA A 366 17.46 -6.68 8.98
C ALA A 366 16.69 -6.30 7.70
N ALA A 367 15.47 -6.83 7.49
CA ALA A 367 14.60 -6.44 6.38
C ALA A 367 14.03 -5.02 6.52
N PHE A 368 14.12 -4.43 7.71
CA PHE A 368 13.68 -3.07 8.02
C PHE A 368 14.84 -2.09 7.86
N ASP A 369 15.44 -2.06 6.68
CA ASP A 369 16.61 -1.25 6.36
C ASP A 369 16.25 0.15 5.81
N ARG A 370 15.02 0.32 5.33
CA ARG A 370 14.53 1.56 4.71
C ARG A 370 13.55 2.31 5.62
N PRO A 371 14.02 3.28 6.42
CA PRO A 371 13.13 4.17 7.16
C PRO A 371 12.38 5.11 6.22
N GLU A 372 11.05 5.14 6.36
CA GLU A 372 10.16 5.93 5.50
C GLU A 372 9.23 6.86 6.25
N ARG A 373 9.13 8.11 5.80
CA ARG A 373 8.09 9.06 6.23
C ARG A 373 7.17 9.37 5.07
N MET A 374 5.89 9.02 5.20
CA MET A 374 4.88 9.22 4.14
C MET A 374 5.27 8.56 2.79
N GLY A 375 5.88 7.37 2.86
CA GLY A 375 6.32 6.60 1.67
C GLY A 375 7.68 7.01 1.11
N ARG A 376 8.37 7.97 1.75
CA ARG A 376 9.65 8.52 1.28
C ARG A 376 10.78 8.15 2.22
N GLY A 377 11.92 7.77 1.66
CA GLY A 377 13.14 7.50 2.42
C GLY A 377 13.57 8.69 3.26
N VAL A 378 14.03 8.42 4.48
CA VAL A 378 14.62 9.44 5.37
C VAL A 378 15.97 8.97 5.89
N MET A 379 16.86 9.90 6.23
CA MET A 379 18.12 9.55 6.89
C MET A 379 17.85 9.31 8.38
N ARG A 380 17.89 8.05 8.80
CA ARG A 380 17.72 7.58 10.18
C ARG A 380 18.61 6.36 10.42
N GLY A 381 19.02 6.13 11.65
CA GLY A 381 19.66 4.88 12.06
C GLY A 381 18.73 3.66 11.92
N ALA A 382 19.30 2.47 12.17
CA ALA A 382 18.59 1.19 12.12
C ALA A 382 17.40 1.14 13.09
N PHE A 383 16.44 0.26 12.78
CA PHE A 383 15.31 -0.03 13.66
C PHE A 383 15.79 -0.51 15.05
N ARG A 384 15.26 0.08 16.12
CA ARG A 384 15.62 -0.26 17.51
C ARG A 384 14.70 -1.36 18.03
N THR A 385 15.25 -2.57 18.18
CA THR A 385 14.50 -3.75 18.61
C THR A 385 14.25 -3.77 20.12
N GLU A 386 14.98 -2.98 20.89
CA GLU A 386 14.82 -2.83 22.34
C GLU A 386 13.60 -2.00 22.77
N ALA A 387 12.96 -1.28 21.84
CA ALA A 387 11.89 -0.34 22.14
C ALA A 387 10.78 -0.36 21.07
N VAL A 388 10.30 -1.55 20.69
CA VAL A 388 9.26 -1.70 19.65
C VAL A 388 7.90 -1.24 20.17
N CYS A 389 7.33 -0.20 19.57
CA CYS A 389 6.09 0.45 20.01
C CYS A 389 4.85 0.10 19.16
N GLU A 390 5.01 -0.27 17.89
CA GLU A 390 3.87 -0.56 17.00
C GLU A 390 4.23 -1.64 15.97
N LEU A 391 3.28 -2.55 15.71
CA LEU A 391 3.28 -3.47 14.57
C LEU A 391 2.05 -3.23 13.70
N GLY A 392 2.15 -3.58 12.42
CA GLY A 392 1.11 -3.28 11.45
C GLY A 392 1.10 -4.15 10.22
N LEU A 393 -0.09 -4.35 9.65
CA LEU A 393 -0.27 -4.94 8.33
C LEU A 393 -0.77 -3.85 7.39
N MET A 394 -0.31 -3.87 6.15
CA MET A 394 -0.67 -2.85 5.16
C MET A 394 -0.77 -3.48 3.78
N VAL A 395 -1.77 -3.07 3.01
CA VAL A 395 -1.83 -3.29 1.56
C VAL A 395 -1.63 -1.92 0.91
N LEU A 396 -0.74 -1.85 -0.07
CA LEU A 396 -0.40 -0.62 -0.78
C LEU A 396 -0.65 -0.83 -2.28
N LYS A 397 -1.10 0.24 -2.96
CA LYS A 397 -1.20 0.30 -4.41
C LYS A 397 0.16 0.02 -5.05
N GLY A 398 0.16 -0.75 -6.11
CA GLY A 398 1.35 -1.12 -6.86
C GLY A 398 0.95 -1.60 -8.24
N ALA A 399 1.23 -2.87 -8.54
CA ALA A 399 0.66 -3.54 -9.70
C ALA A 399 -0.88 -3.43 -9.70
N PRO A 400 -1.55 -3.43 -10.86
CA PRO A 400 -3.02 -3.35 -10.96
C PRO A 400 -3.75 -4.36 -10.06
N GLU A 401 -3.15 -5.53 -9.90
CA GLU A 401 -3.58 -6.66 -9.07
C GLU A 401 -3.68 -6.34 -7.57
N GLN A 402 -2.94 -5.33 -7.07
CA GLN A 402 -3.00 -4.94 -5.66
C GLN A 402 -4.28 -4.16 -5.33
N SER A 403 -4.90 -3.51 -6.32
CA SER A 403 -6.18 -2.79 -6.13
C SER A 403 -7.37 -3.75 -5.96
N GLY A 404 -8.49 -3.24 -5.43
CA GLY A 404 -9.70 -4.01 -5.19
C GLY A 404 -9.75 -4.71 -3.83
N ALA A 405 -10.67 -5.67 -3.72
CA ALA A 405 -10.92 -6.39 -2.46
C ALA A 405 -9.73 -7.28 -2.08
N PHE A 406 -9.39 -7.32 -0.80
CA PHE A 406 -8.34 -8.18 -0.25
C PHE A 406 -8.81 -8.84 1.04
N ASN A 407 -8.35 -10.07 1.27
CA ASN A 407 -8.60 -10.85 2.47
C ASN A 407 -7.34 -11.60 2.88
N LEU A 408 -6.80 -11.28 4.06
CA LEU A 408 -5.66 -11.94 4.69
C LEU A 408 -6.10 -12.54 6.03
N ASP A 409 -6.06 -13.85 6.17
CA ASP A 409 -6.32 -14.52 7.43
C ASP A 409 -5.01 -14.64 8.21
N VAL A 410 -5.06 -14.35 9.50
CA VAL A 410 -3.92 -14.29 10.41
C VAL A 410 -4.25 -15.09 11.67
N ARG A 411 -3.42 -16.09 11.99
CA ARG A 411 -3.52 -16.90 13.22
C ARG A 411 -2.70 -16.30 14.34
N ALA A 412 -1.46 -15.95 14.03
CA ALA A 412 -0.50 -15.50 15.00
C ALA A 412 0.46 -14.48 14.38
N VAL A 413 0.93 -13.58 15.24
CA VAL A 413 2.07 -12.70 14.97
C VAL A 413 2.99 -12.78 16.18
N GLY A 414 4.28 -13.00 15.97
CA GLY A 414 5.25 -13.10 17.06
C GLY A 414 6.67 -12.79 16.62
N ALA A 415 7.62 -12.93 17.55
CA ALA A 415 9.05 -12.79 17.29
C ALA A 415 9.73 -14.17 17.34
N TYR A 416 10.77 -14.36 16.52
CA TYR A 416 11.56 -15.60 16.47
C TYR A 416 13.04 -15.30 16.63
N LYS A 417 13.78 -16.28 17.16
CA LYS A 417 15.23 -16.20 17.35
C LYS A 417 16.00 -16.74 16.15
#